data_AF-A0A024V4Z2-F1
#
_entry.id   AF-A0A024V4Z2-F1
#
_cell.length_a   1.000
_cell.length_b   1.000
_cell.length_c   1.000
_cell.angle_alpha   90.00
_cell.angle_beta   90.00
_cell.angle_gamma   90.00
#
_symmetry.space_group_name_H-M   'P 1'
#
loop_
_entity.id
_entity.type
_entity.pdbx_description
1 polymer ?
#
loop_
_entity_poly.entity_id
_entity_poly.type
_entity_poly.pdbx_seq_one_letter_code
_entity_poly.pdbx_strand_id
1 'polypeptide(L)'
;ITTTLRIWDCLFYEGDKIIFRITLALFKLNQQKLCELNSLESILLLFKETTKNMFECDKLMYIAFNEIGVLKKKTIRKLRLKAEDIIKNAVP
;
A
#
# COMPACT_ATOMS: atom_id res chain seq x y z
N ILE A 1 4.45 -13.25 -11.02
CA ILE A 1 4.86 -12.35 -12.13
C ILE A 1 3.69 -11.51 -12.64
N THR A 2 2.52 -12.11 -12.88
CA THR A 2 1.30 -11.42 -13.35
C THR A 2 0.89 -10.21 -12.50
N THR A 3 0.95 -10.30 -11.17
CA THR A 3 0.55 -9.20 -10.27
C THR A 3 1.43 -7.96 -10.37
N THR A 4 2.75 -8.16 -10.41
CA THR A 4 3.71 -7.05 -10.44
C THR A 4 3.55 -6.25 -11.73
N LEU A 5 3.37 -6.93 -12.86
CA LEU A 5 3.14 -6.28 -14.16
C LEU A 5 1.83 -5.49 -14.17
N ARG A 6 0.73 -6.04 -13.63
CA ARG A 6 -0.55 -5.31 -13.52
C ARG A 6 -0.45 -4.08 -12.63
N ILE A 7 0.28 -4.17 -11.51
CA ILE A 7 0.55 -3.01 -10.65
C ILE A 7 1.36 -1.96 -11.43
N TRP A 8 2.33 -2.40 -12.23
CA TRP A 8 3.16 -1.51 -13.04
C TRP A 8 2.36 -0.83 -14.15
N ASP A 9 1.45 -1.53 -14.82
CA ASP A 9 0.55 -0.92 -15.82
C ASP A 9 -0.24 0.24 -15.20
N CYS A 10 -0.83 0.02 -14.02
CA CYS A 10 -1.54 1.06 -13.30
C CYS A 10 -0.61 2.17 -12.82
N LEU A 11 0.60 1.83 -12.33
CA LEU A 11 1.59 2.79 -11.84
C LEU A 11 2.02 3.75 -12.95
N PHE A 12 2.34 3.24 -14.13
CA PHE A 12 2.76 4.06 -15.26
C PHE A 12 1.61 4.88 -15.85
N TYR A 13 0.37 4.36 -15.77
CA TYR A 13 -0.81 5.07 -16.25
C TYR A 13 -1.29 6.18 -15.30
N GLU A 14 -1.49 5.87 -14.02
CA GLU A 14 -2.07 6.81 -13.04
C GLU A 14 -1.03 7.61 -12.24
N GLY A 15 0.18 7.06 -12.10
CA GLY A 15 1.28 7.57 -11.31
C GLY A 15 1.48 6.90 -9.95
N ASP A 16 2.47 7.39 -9.22
CA ASP A 16 2.93 6.95 -7.90
C ASP A 16 1.87 6.74 -6.81
N LYS A 17 0.70 7.38 -6.92
CA LYS A 17 -0.45 7.15 -6.01
C LYS A 17 -0.90 5.68 -5.96
N ILE A 18 -0.63 4.91 -7.02
CA ILE A 18 -0.94 3.48 -7.07
C ILE A 18 -0.16 2.71 -6.00
N ILE A 19 1.06 3.11 -5.67
CA ILE A 19 1.84 2.43 -4.61
C ILE A 19 1.10 2.52 -3.28
N PHE A 20 0.61 3.70 -2.92
CA PHE A 20 -0.18 3.87 -1.69
C PHE A 20 -1.49 3.06 -1.73
N ARG A 21 -2.16 3.05 -2.87
CA ARG A 21 -3.41 2.30 -3.07
C ARG A 21 -3.21 0.80 -2.87
N ILE A 22 -2.20 0.22 -3.51
CA ILE A 22 -1.87 -1.20 -3.41
C ILE A 22 -1.43 -1.57 -2.00
N THR A 23 -0.61 -0.72 -1.36
CA THR A 23 -0.20 -0.93 0.03
C THR A 23 -1.40 -0.96 0.97
N LEU A 24 -2.32 0.00 0.88
CA LEU A 24 -3.53 0.01 1.70
C LEU A 24 -4.43 -1.20 1.43
N ALA A 25 -4.52 -1.66 0.18
CA ALA A 25 -5.25 -2.88 -0.16
C ALA A 25 -4.62 -4.12 0.49
N LEU A 26 -3.28 -4.20 0.55
CA LEU A 26 -2.55 -5.27 1.22
C LEU A 26 -2.82 -5.29 2.73
N PHE A 27 -2.87 -4.11 3.37
CA PHE A 27 -3.27 -3.98 4.77
C PHE A 27 -4.71 -4.45 4.97
N LYS A 28 -5.63 -4.02 4.10
CA LYS A 28 -7.05 -4.41 4.19
C LYS A 28 -7.26 -5.91 3.99
N LEU A 29 -6.53 -6.52 3.05
CA LEU A 29 -6.57 -7.96 2.79
C LEU A 29 -6.19 -8.78 4.03
N ASN A 30 -5.26 -8.27 4.83
CA ASN A 30 -4.74 -8.93 6.03
C ASN A 30 -5.31 -8.35 7.33
N GLN A 31 -6.33 -7.49 7.26
CA GLN A 31 -6.79 -6.71 8.42
C GLN A 31 -7.16 -7.59 9.62
N GLN A 32 -7.86 -8.70 9.39
CA GLN A 32 -8.24 -9.63 10.46
C GLN A 32 -7.01 -10.20 11.18
N LYS A 33 -6.05 -10.70 10.40
CA LYS A 33 -4.79 -11.23 10.94
C LYS A 33 -3.97 -10.15 11.64
N LEU A 34 -3.91 -8.94 11.07
CA LEU A 34 -3.18 -7.83 11.67
C LEU A 34 -3.75 -7.41 13.04
N CYS A 35 -5.08 -7.50 13.23
CA CYS A 35 -5.71 -7.22 14.52
C CYS A 35 -5.35 -8.23 15.61
N GLU A 36 -4.93 -9.44 15.25
CA GLU A 36 -4.53 -10.50 16.18
C GLU A 36 -3.03 -10.45 16.53
N LEU A 37 -2.24 -9.70 15.76
CA LEU A 37 -0.79 -9.61 15.93
C LEU A 37 -0.40 -8.44 16.84
N ASN A 38 0.45 -8.74 17.83
CA ASN A 38 0.90 -7.77 18.82
C ASN A 38 2.37 -7.31 18.64
N SER A 39 3.06 -7.77 17.60
CA SER A 39 4.47 -7.44 17.36
C SER A 39 4.74 -7.01 15.91
N LEU A 40 5.68 -6.09 15.73
CA LEU A 40 6.13 -5.64 14.41
C LEU A 40 6.73 -6.79 13.59
N GLU A 41 7.44 -7.70 14.25
CA GLU A 41 8.10 -8.84 13.62
C GLU A 41 7.07 -9.81 13.00
N SER A 42 5.99 -10.10 13.72
CA SER A 42 4.91 -10.93 13.21
C SER A 42 4.17 -10.24 12.05
N ILE A 43 3.99 -8.92 12.11
CA ILE A 43 3.39 -8.15 11.02
C ILE A 43 4.26 -8.24 9.75
N LEU A 44 5.57 -8.08 9.88
CA LEU A 44 6.50 -8.18 8.75
C LEU A 44 6.52 -9.60 8.16
N LEU A 45 6.50 -10.63 9.01
CA LEU A 45 6.43 -12.02 8.57
C LEU A 45 5.15 -12.29 7.78
N LEU A 46 4.00 -11.84 8.30
CA LEU A 46 2.70 -11.97 7.62
C LEU A 46 2.72 -11.33 6.23
N PHE A 47 3.29 -10.13 6.08
CA PHE A 47 3.40 -9.49 4.78
C PHE A 47 4.35 -10.23 3.83
N LYS A 48 5.44 -10.79 4.35
CA LYS A 48 6.38 -11.59 3.57
C LYS A 48 5.73 -12.88 3.06
N GLU A 49 4.91 -13.53 3.88
CA GLU A 49 4.15 -14.71 3.48
C GLU A 49 3.05 -14.37 2.47
N THR A 50 2.31 -13.29 2.71
CA THR A 50 1.25 -12.80 1.80
C THR A 50 1.81 -12.48 0.42
N THR A 51 2.96 -11.82 0.35
CA THR A 51 3.61 -11.45 -0.93
C THR A 51 4.23 -12.65 -1.63
N LYS A 52 4.70 -13.67 -0.89
CA LYS A 52 5.21 -14.92 -1.46
C LYS A 52 4.08 -15.78 -2.06
N ASN A 53 2.91 -15.77 -1.42
CA ASN A 53 1.74 -16.56 -1.82
C ASN A 53 0.75 -15.75 -2.65
N MET A 54 1.24 -14.91 -3.58
CA MET A 54 0.45 -13.92 -4.33
C MET A 54 -0.56 -14.50 -5.35
N PHE A 55 -1.16 -15.66 -5.06
CA PHE A 55 -2.27 -16.29 -5.75
C PHE A 55 -3.53 -15.41 -5.78
N GLU A 56 -3.69 -14.49 -4.82
CA GLU A 56 -4.87 -13.62 -4.71
C GLU A 56 -4.73 -12.27 -5.44
N CYS A 57 -4.02 -12.20 -6.57
CA CYS A 57 -3.80 -10.91 -7.23
C CYS A 57 -5.06 -10.26 -7.79
N ASP A 58 -6.05 -11.04 -8.25
CA ASP A 58 -7.33 -10.48 -8.69
C ASP A 58 -8.08 -9.83 -7.53
N LYS A 59 -8.04 -10.45 -6.36
CA LYS A 59 -8.66 -9.92 -5.13
C LYS A 59 -7.92 -8.70 -4.61
N LEU A 60 -6.58 -8.69 -4.64
CA LEU A 60 -5.78 -7.52 -4.28
C LEU A 60 -6.12 -6.33 -5.19
N MET A 61 -6.18 -6.55 -6.50
CA MET A 61 -6.54 -5.50 -7.46
C MET A 61 -7.99 -5.05 -7.26
N TYR A 62 -8.92 -5.97 -7.02
CA TYR A 62 -10.31 -5.63 -6.72
C TYR A 62 -10.41 -4.72 -5.49
N ILE A 63 -9.79 -5.10 -4.37
CA ILE A 63 -9.78 -4.28 -3.14
C ILE A 63 -9.13 -2.91 -3.43
N ALA A 64 -8.00 -2.92 -4.14
CA ALA A 64 -7.26 -1.70 -4.46
C ALA A 64 -8.09 -0.68 -5.24
N PHE A 65 -8.88 -1.11 -6.24
CA PHE A 65 -9.60 -0.19 -7.11
C PHE A 65 -11.06 0.05 -6.70
N ASN A 66 -11.69 -0.89 -6.01
CA ASN A 66 -13.11 -0.79 -5.63
C ASN A 66 -13.33 -0.45 -4.16
N GLU A 67 -12.42 -0.84 -3.26
CA GLU A 67 -12.62 -0.69 -1.82
C GLU A 67 -11.71 0.36 -1.16
N ILE A 68 -10.52 0.59 -1.73
CA ILE A 68 -9.68 1.72 -1.32
C ILE A 68 -10.28 2.98 -1.93
N GLY A 69 -10.76 3.88 -1.07
CA GLY A 69 -11.41 5.13 -1.46
C GLY A 69 -10.53 6.05 -2.34
N VAL A 70 -11.05 7.24 -2.64
CA VAL A 70 -10.39 8.16 -3.57
C VAL A 70 -9.13 8.77 -2.98
N LEU A 71 -7.97 8.34 -3.48
CA LEU A 71 -6.67 8.95 -3.19
C LEU A 71 -6.41 10.14 -4.13
N LYS A 72 -6.87 11.33 -3.74
CA LYS A 72 -6.69 12.56 -4.51
C LYS A 72 -5.21 12.96 -4.55
N LYS A 73 -4.66 13.21 -5.75
CA LYS A 73 -3.26 13.67 -5.95
C LYS A 73 -2.93 14.93 -5.13
N LYS A 74 -3.88 15.86 -5.00
CA LYS A 74 -3.74 17.08 -4.16
C LYS A 74 -3.46 16.75 -2.70
N THR A 75 -4.15 15.76 -2.14
CA THR A 75 -3.97 15.32 -0.73
C THR A 75 -2.60 14.69 -0.55
N ILE A 76 -2.18 13.80 -1.46
CA ILE A 76 -0.86 13.16 -1.41
C ILE A 76 0.25 14.22 -1.47
N ARG A 77 0.14 15.21 -2.37
CA ARG A 77 1.12 16.31 -2.45
C ARG A 77 1.18 17.12 -1.16
N LYS A 78 0.03 17.44 -0.55
CA LYS A 78 -0.03 18.14 0.74
C LYS A 78 0.65 17.33 1.86
N LEU A 79 0.44 16.01 1.90
CA LEU A 79 1.07 15.13 2.89
C LEU A 79 2.58 15.02 2.67
N ARG A 80 3.06 15.01 1.42
CA ARG A 80 4.50 15.02 1.10
C ARG A 80 5.18 16.29 1.59
N LEU A 81 4.61 17.46 1.31
CA LEU A 81 5.15 18.73 1.79
C LEU A 81 5.24 18.77 3.32
N LYS A 82 4.22 18.24 4.02
CA LYS A 82 4.27 18.11 5.49
C LYS A 82 5.37 17.16 5.96
N ALA A 83 5.53 16.01 5.30
CA ALA A 83 6.58 15.06 5.64
C ALA A 83 7.98 15.65 5.40
N GLU A 84 8.18 16.38 4.31
CA GLU A 84 9.43 17.11 4.01
C GLU A 84 9.73 18.17 5.06
N ASP A 85 8.72 18.92 5.50
CA ASP A 85 8.86 19.91 6.59
C ASP A 85 9.27 19.23 7.90
N ILE A 86 8.62 18.13 8.27
CA ILE A 86 8.99 17.33 9.46
C ILE A 86 10.43 16.85 9.36
N ILE A 87 10.86 16.33 8.21
CA ILE A 87 12.24 15.84 8.02
C ILE A 87 13.24 16.99 8.14
N LYS A 88 12.96 18.15 7.54
CA LYS A 88 13.83 19.33 7.65
C LYS A 88 13.91 19.88 9.07
N ASN A 89 12.82 19.81 9.84
CA ASN A 89 12.78 20.27 11.22
C ASN A 89 13.31 19.21 12.22
N ALA A 90 13.41 17.94 11.82
CA ALA A 90 13.91 16.84 12.64
C ALA A 90 15.41 16.58 12.47
N VAL A 91 16.04 17.11 11.42
CA VAL A 91 17.49 17.11 11.25
C VAL A 91 18.04 18.44 11.79
N PRO A 92 18.90 18.44 12.82
CA PRO A 92 19.49 19.67 13.38
C PRO A 92 20.41 20.39 12.40
#